data_AF-A0A843H8T6-F1
#
_entry.id   AF-A0A843H8T6-F1
#
_cell.length_a   1.000
_cell.length_b   1.000
_cell.length_c   1.000
_cell.angle_alpha   90.00
_cell.angle_beta   90.00
_cell.angle_gamma   90.00
#
_symmetry.space_group_name_H-M   'P 1'
#
loop_
_entity.id
_entity.type
_entity.pdbx_description
1 polymer ?
#
loop_
_entity_poly.entity_id
_entity_poly.type
_entity_poly.pdbx_seq_one_letter_code
_entity_poly.pdbx_strand_id
1 'polypeptide(L)'
;MKTKEEIGEKIELLNDKIAGLRAEEEDLSNELKVILAGSELQSIMLTSTLVNSEAQNRDLLEKFGRRAEELNKKYEEASLEENVEMKNQIHAMIWTNDIRLDTLKWVLEEDDEVI
;
A
#
# COMPACT_ATOMS: atom_id res chain seq x y z
N MET A 1 -10.63 13.46 -6.95
CA MET A 1 -10.87 12.43 -5.92
C MET A 1 -11.99 11.50 -6.37
N LYS A 2 -11.74 10.19 -6.28
CA LYS A 2 -12.70 9.11 -6.56
C LYS A 2 -13.97 9.21 -5.74
N THR A 3 -15.08 8.82 -6.35
CA THR A 3 -16.39 8.71 -5.70
C THR A 3 -16.42 7.54 -4.72
N LYS A 4 -17.40 7.56 -3.81
CA LYS A 4 -17.58 6.46 -2.85
C LYS A 4 -17.95 5.16 -3.55
N GLU A 5 -18.71 5.27 -4.64
CA GLU A 5 -19.10 4.17 -5.51
C GLU A 5 -17.86 3.54 -6.17
N GLU A 6 -16.98 4.32 -6.80
CA GLU A 6 -15.73 3.82 -7.39
C GLU A 6 -14.81 3.15 -6.35
N ILE A 7 -14.70 3.75 -5.16
CA ILE A 7 -13.91 3.18 -4.05
C ILE A 7 -14.55 1.85 -3.59
N GLY A 8 -15.87 1.80 -3.48
CA GLY A 8 -16.64 0.61 -3.10
C GLY A 8 -16.44 -0.54 -4.09
N GLU A 9 -16.58 -0.28 -5.39
CA GLU A 9 -16.34 -1.27 -6.45
C GLU A 9 -14.93 -1.86 -6.36
N LYS A 10 -13.92 -1.01 -6.12
CA LYS A 10 -12.53 -1.48 -5.99
C LYS A 10 -12.33 -2.34 -4.73
N ILE A 11 -13.00 -2.01 -3.62
CA ILE A 11 -12.99 -2.83 -2.39
C ILE A 11 -13.62 -4.20 -2.66
N GLU A 12 -14.76 -4.26 -3.36
CA GLU A 12 -15.42 -5.52 -3.72
C GLU A 12 -14.51 -6.41 -4.57
N LEU A 13 -13.89 -5.85 -5.63
CA LEU A 13 -12.94 -6.58 -6.47
C LEU A 13 -11.73 -7.12 -5.68
N LEU A 14 -11.22 -6.33 -4.74
CA LEU A 14 -10.12 -6.77 -3.87
C LEU A 14 -10.58 -7.89 -2.92
N ASN A 15 -11.76 -7.78 -2.34
CA ASN A 15 -12.29 -8.77 -1.41
C ASN A 15 -12.58 -10.12 -2.11
N ASP A 16 -13.09 -10.10 -3.33
CA ASP A 16 -13.27 -11.30 -4.14
C ASP A 16 -11.93 -11.99 -4.43
N LYS A 17 -10.91 -11.20 -4.79
CA LYS A 17 -9.55 -11.70 -4.99
C LYS A 17 -8.94 -12.27 -3.71
N ILE A 18 -9.10 -11.59 -2.58
CA ILE A 18 -8.64 -12.04 -1.26
C ILE A 18 -9.32 -13.36 -0.88
N ALA A 19 -10.63 -13.47 -1.07
CA ALA A 19 -11.38 -14.69 -0.79
C ALA A 19 -10.90 -15.87 -1.66
N GLY A 20 -10.66 -15.63 -2.95
CA GLY A 20 -10.09 -16.64 -3.86
C GLY A 20 -8.73 -17.15 -3.40
N LEU A 21 -7.81 -16.24 -3.04
CA LEU A 21 -6.48 -16.61 -2.56
C LEU A 21 -6.52 -17.34 -1.22
N ARG A 22 -7.37 -16.91 -0.28
CA ARG A 22 -7.51 -17.56 1.03
C ARG A 22 -8.14 -18.95 0.94
N ALA A 23 -8.95 -19.23 -0.08
CA ALA A 23 -9.47 -20.58 -0.30
C ALA A 23 -8.36 -21.60 -0.64
N GLU A 24 -7.18 -21.12 -1.05
CA GLU A 24 -6.00 -21.90 -1.43
C GLU A 24 -4.87 -21.81 -0.39
N GLU A 25 -5.14 -21.30 0.83
CA GLU A 25 -4.13 -20.83 1.79
C GLU A 25 -3.03 -21.85 2.16
N GLU A 26 -3.36 -23.15 2.21
CA GLU A 26 -2.38 -24.21 2.53
C GLU A 26 -1.30 -24.41 1.45
N ASP A 27 -1.55 -24.00 0.20
CA ASP A 27 -0.65 -24.22 -0.95
C ASP A 27 -0.16 -22.91 -1.63
N LEU A 28 -0.40 -21.74 -1.02
CA LEU A 28 0.00 -20.47 -1.62
C LEU A 28 1.53 -20.34 -1.73
N SER A 29 2.00 -20.04 -2.94
CA SER A 29 3.37 -19.61 -3.19
C SER A 29 3.69 -18.31 -2.44
N ASN A 30 4.98 -18.05 -2.18
CA ASN A 30 5.40 -16.80 -1.54
C ASN A 30 4.95 -15.55 -2.31
N GLU A 31 4.94 -15.63 -3.64
CA GLU A 31 4.46 -14.55 -4.51
C GLU A 31 2.97 -14.27 -4.28
N LEU A 32 2.15 -15.32 -4.19
CA LEU A 32 0.72 -15.18 -3.92
C LEU A 32 0.44 -14.69 -2.50
N LYS A 33 1.28 -15.06 -1.51
CA LYS A 33 1.20 -14.52 -0.15
C LYS A 33 1.49 -13.02 -0.11
N VAL A 34 2.48 -12.54 -0.87
CA VAL A 34 2.77 -11.10 -1.00
C VAL A 34 1.60 -10.39 -1.68
N ILE A 35 1.03 -10.96 -2.74
CA ILE A 35 -0.16 -10.41 -3.42
C ILE A 35 -1.36 -10.34 -2.47
N LEU A 36 -1.58 -11.39 -1.68
CA LEU A 36 -2.65 -11.45 -0.68
C LEU A 36 -2.49 -10.32 0.34
N ALA A 37 -1.32 -10.24 1.00
CA ALA A 37 -1.03 -9.21 2.00
C ALA A 37 -1.18 -7.78 1.43
N GLY A 38 -0.74 -7.57 0.19
CA GLY A 38 -0.85 -6.26 -0.46
C GLY A 38 -2.31 -5.89 -0.79
N SER A 39 -3.09 -6.88 -1.26
CA SER A 39 -4.52 -6.69 -1.56
C SER A 39 -5.32 -6.39 -0.28
N GLU A 40 -5.01 -7.07 0.82
CA GLU A 40 -5.62 -6.83 2.13
C GLU A 40 -5.31 -5.43 2.65
N LEU A 41 -4.04 -5.01 2.58
CA LEU A 41 -3.65 -3.66 2.98
C LEU A 41 -4.35 -2.58 2.16
N GLN A 42 -4.42 -2.76 0.83
CA GLN A 42 -5.11 -1.84 -0.05
C GLN A 42 -6.61 -1.76 0.28
N SER A 43 -7.27 -2.89 0.52
CA SER A 43 -8.70 -2.93 0.90
C SER A 43 -8.96 -2.18 2.21
N ILE A 44 -8.09 -2.39 3.22
CA ILE A 44 -8.16 -1.66 4.51
C ILE A 44 -7.99 -0.15 4.29
N MET A 45 -6.99 0.25 3.51
CA MET A 45 -6.73 1.66 3.21
C MET A 45 -7.91 2.30 2.50
N LEU A 46 -8.43 1.69 1.42
CA LEU A 46 -9.61 2.19 0.70
C LEU A 46 -10.83 2.33 1.62
N THR A 47 -11.07 1.33 2.47
CA THR A 47 -12.18 1.37 3.45
C THR A 47 -12.07 2.59 4.36
N SER A 48 -10.86 2.92 4.82
CA SER A 48 -10.63 4.10 5.66
C SER A 48 -10.94 5.41 4.93
N THR A 49 -10.72 5.48 3.61
CA THR A 49 -10.95 6.70 2.82
C THR A 49 -12.43 7.02 2.62
N LEU A 50 -13.34 6.03 2.72
CA LEU A 50 -14.79 6.23 2.56
C LEU A 50 -15.41 7.19 3.60
N VAL A 51 -14.76 7.33 4.76
CA VAL A 51 -15.20 8.18 5.87
C VAL A 51 -14.32 9.42 6.05
N ASN A 52 -13.22 9.53 5.31
CA ASN A 52 -12.32 10.68 5.35
C ASN A 52 -12.78 11.77 4.38
N SER A 53 -12.54 13.01 4.74
CA SER A 53 -12.57 14.14 3.80
C SER A 53 -11.35 14.11 2.87
N GLU A 54 -11.44 14.80 1.74
CA GLU A 54 -10.31 14.97 0.82
C GLU A 54 -9.08 15.58 1.54
N ALA A 55 -9.28 16.58 2.38
CA ALA A 55 -8.20 17.22 3.15
C ALA A 55 -7.48 16.22 4.08
N GLN A 56 -8.22 15.32 4.72
CA GLN A 56 -7.62 14.26 5.55
C GLN A 56 -6.84 13.26 4.70
N ASN A 57 -7.35 12.88 3.52
CA ASN A 57 -6.64 11.99 2.61
C ASN A 57 -5.36 12.64 2.07
N ARG A 58 -5.36 13.95 1.83
CA ARG A 58 -4.16 14.72 1.44
C ARG A 58 -3.12 14.79 2.56
N ASP A 59 -3.53 15.03 3.80
CA ASP A 59 -2.62 15.00 4.96
C ASP A 59 -1.99 13.61 5.14
N LEU A 60 -2.78 12.55 4.96
CA LEU A 60 -2.26 11.18 4.96
C LEU A 60 -1.26 10.95 3.82
N LEU A 61 -1.55 11.45 2.60
CA LEU A 61 -0.65 11.34 1.46
C LEU A 61 0.69 12.03 1.75
N GLU A 62 0.67 13.26 2.26
CA GLU A 62 1.88 13.99 2.63
C GLU A 62 2.67 13.27 3.74
N LYS A 63 1.97 12.74 4.75
CA LYS A 63 2.58 11.97 5.84
C LYS A 63 3.28 10.72 5.33
N PHE A 64 2.63 9.95 4.44
CA PHE A 64 3.26 8.77 3.85
C PHE A 64 4.36 9.12 2.84
N GLY A 65 4.28 10.29 2.19
CA GLY A 65 5.33 10.80 1.31
C GLY A 65 6.62 11.09 2.09
N ARG A 66 6.51 11.88 3.17
CA ARG A 66 7.64 12.11 4.10
C ARG A 66 8.19 10.82 4.67
N ARG A 67 7.31 9.86 5.00
CA ARG A 67 7.73 8.56 5.50
C ARG A 67 8.52 7.76 4.46
N ALA A 68 8.19 7.86 3.17
CA ALA A 68 8.96 7.20 2.10
C ALA A 68 10.39 7.72 2.05
N GLU A 69 10.58 9.05 2.13
CA GLU A 69 11.91 9.68 2.17
C GLU A 69 12.72 9.20 3.38
N GLU A 70 12.11 9.16 4.57
CA GLU A 70 12.76 8.65 5.78
C GLU A 70 13.19 7.18 5.66
N LEU A 71 12.32 6.34 5.08
CA LEU A 71 12.60 4.91 4.93
C LEU A 71 13.72 4.67 3.90
N ASN A 72 13.71 5.40 2.80
CA ASN A 72 14.78 5.32 1.78
C ASN A 72 16.13 5.71 2.38
N LYS A 73 16.18 6.81 3.14
CA LYS A 73 17.42 7.22 3.83
C LYS A 73 17.92 6.13 4.78
N LYS A 74 17.03 5.53 5.58
CA LYS A 74 17.41 4.42 6.48
C LYS A 74 17.89 3.18 5.73
N TYR A 75 17.31 2.90 4.57
CA TYR A 75 17.73 1.78 3.72
C TYR A 75 19.14 2.01 3.16
N GLU A 76 19.46 3.24 2.76
CA GLU A 76 20.79 3.64 2.33
C GLU A 76 21.80 3.51 3.48
N GLU A 77 21.48 4.03 4.67
CA GLU A 77 22.30 3.90 5.88
C GLU A 77 22.58 2.42 6.20
N ALA A 78 21.55 1.57 6.23
CA ALA A 78 21.69 0.13 6.46
C ALA A 78 22.50 -0.58 5.35
N SER A 79 22.49 -0.03 4.13
CA SER A 79 23.30 -0.55 3.03
C SER A 79 24.76 -0.20 3.16
N LEU A 80 25.09 0.99 3.65
CA LEU A 80 26.47 1.40 3.95
C LEU A 80 27.06 0.61 5.12
N GLU A 81 26.22 0.23 6.09
CA GLU A 81 26.61 -0.58 7.26
C GLU A 81 26.62 -2.10 6.98
N GLU A 82 26.31 -2.53 5.75
CA GLU A 82 26.18 -3.94 5.35
C GLU A 82 25.21 -4.76 6.23
N ASN A 83 24.23 -4.11 6.86
CA ASN A 83 23.28 -4.74 7.77
C ASN A 83 22.09 -5.35 7.00
N VAL A 84 22.27 -6.57 6.51
CA VAL A 84 21.29 -7.30 5.68
C VAL A 84 19.94 -7.47 6.37
N GLU A 85 19.91 -7.77 7.66
CA GLU A 85 18.66 -7.95 8.41
C GLU A 85 17.85 -6.65 8.45
N MET A 86 18.51 -5.55 8.81
CA MET A 86 17.88 -4.23 8.83
C MET A 86 17.38 -3.80 7.44
N LYS A 87 18.15 -4.08 6.38
CA LYS A 87 17.72 -3.81 5.00
C LYS A 87 16.43 -4.54 4.65
N ASN A 88 16.32 -5.82 4.99
CA ASN A 88 15.13 -6.62 4.70
C ASN A 88 13.91 -6.09 5.45
N GLN A 89 14.08 -5.69 6.72
CA GLN A 89 13.01 -5.08 7.51
C GLN A 89 12.56 -3.74 6.90
N ILE A 90 13.51 -2.85 6.56
CA ILE A 90 13.19 -1.55 5.95
C ILE A 90 12.54 -1.74 4.58
N HIS A 91 13.00 -2.71 3.78
CA HIS A 91 12.40 -3.02 2.48
C HIS A 91 10.92 -3.40 2.60
N ALA A 92 10.56 -4.24 3.58
CA ALA A 92 9.16 -4.57 3.85
C ALA A 92 8.35 -3.34 4.28
N MET A 93 8.95 -2.42 5.04
CA MET A 93 8.32 -1.16 5.44
C MET A 93 8.11 -0.20 4.26
N ILE A 94 9.08 -0.12 3.34
CA ILE A 94 8.99 0.66 2.10
C ILE A 94 7.82 0.14 1.28
N TRP A 95 7.82 -1.17 0.97
CA TRP A 95 6.74 -1.80 0.21
C TRP A 95 5.34 -1.57 0.83
N THR A 96 5.24 -1.66 2.16
CA THR A 96 3.99 -1.36 2.87
C THR A 96 3.58 0.11 2.72
N ASN A 97 4.54 1.04 2.75
CA ASN A 97 4.28 2.46 2.60
C ASN A 97 3.89 2.83 1.16
N ASP A 98 4.50 2.18 0.18
CA ASP A 98 4.22 2.38 -1.25
C ASP A 98 2.76 2.01 -1.56
N ILE A 99 2.26 0.88 -1.04
CA ILE A 99 0.84 0.52 -1.19
C ILE A 99 -0.07 1.62 -0.61
N ARG A 100 0.29 2.23 0.52
CA ARG A 100 -0.50 3.31 1.11
C ARG A 100 -0.48 4.57 0.25
N LEU A 101 0.70 4.92 -0.28
CA LEU A 101 0.87 6.04 -1.20
C LEU A 101 0.06 5.85 -2.46
N ASP A 102 0.25 4.73 -3.15
CA ASP A 102 -0.43 4.41 -4.41
C ASP A 102 -1.95 4.35 -4.23
N THR A 103 -2.41 3.81 -3.10
CA THR A 103 -3.84 3.80 -2.78
C THR A 103 -4.39 5.20 -2.61
N LEU A 104 -3.68 6.09 -1.91
CA LEU A 104 -4.11 7.48 -1.69
C LEU A 104 -4.01 8.31 -2.98
N LYS A 105 -2.97 8.13 -3.78
CA LYS A 105 -2.83 8.74 -5.11
C LYS A 105 -4.00 8.36 -6.01
N TRP A 106 -4.33 7.07 -6.08
CA TRP A 106 -5.48 6.60 -6.85
C TRP A 106 -6.80 7.22 -6.35
N VAL A 107 -7.01 7.27 -5.03
CA VAL A 107 -8.20 7.89 -4.43
C VAL A 107 -8.25 9.39 -4.74
N LEU A 108 -7.12 10.10 -4.69
CA LEU A 108 -7.07 11.54 -4.92
C LEU A 108 -7.04 11.91 -6.41
N GLU A 109 -6.85 10.92 -7.29
CA GLU A 109 -6.61 11.09 -8.74
C GLU A 109 -5.30 11.82 -9.04
N GLU A 110 -4.29 11.50 -8.22
CA GLU A 110 -2.90 11.92 -8.37
C GLU A 110 -2.00 10.76 -8.84
N ASP A 111 -2.59 9.74 -9.44
CA ASP A 111 -1.83 8.73 -10.15
C ASP A 111 -0.99 9.45 -11.21
N ASP A 112 0.32 9.33 -11.09
CA ASP A 112 1.28 9.98 -11.97
C ASP A 112 0.82 9.76 -13.43
N GLU A 113 0.48 10.85 -14.12
CA GLU A 113 0.48 10.85 -15.58
C GLU A 113 1.89 10.43 -15.99
N VAL A 114 2.06 9.14 -16.28
CA VAL A 114 3.26 8.63 -16.92
C VAL A 114 3.31 9.28 -18.31
N ILE A 115 4.05 10.39 -18.40
CA ILE A 115 4.52 10.98 -19.66
C ILE A 115 6.02 10.77 -19.75
#